data_AF-A0A450RT52-F1
#
_entry.id   AF-A0A450RT52-F1
#
_cell.length_a   1.000
_cell.length_b   1.000
_cell.length_c   1.000
_cell.angle_alpha   90.00
_cell.angle_beta   90.00
_cell.angle_gamma   90.00
#
_symmetry.space_group_name_H-M   'P 1'
#
loop_
_entity.id
_entity.type
_entity.pdbx_description
1 polymer ?
#
loop_
_entity_poly.entity_id
_entity_poly.type
_entity_poly.pdbx_seq_one_letter_code
_entity_poly.pdbx_strand_id
1 'polypeptide(L)'
;MRQSTGGSSTSNATARAFQGPPQAVRLPGRTNYVRNPNLEPETSRSWDVGIDVFHDDFTLKLGYFHTDFEDKIVSAMGTLGGNPIRTWENHGNAMIAGFEMNLEWWMGETFNWPVDVNLRNVAKIPEIRVYFLRIKNYRLL
;
A
#
# COMPACT_ATOMS: atom_id res chain seq x y z
N MET A 1 -22.38 32.33 -6.22
CA MET A 1 -21.97 31.59 -5.02
C MET A 1 -21.93 30.12 -5.40
N ARG A 2 -20.74 29.56 -5.67
CA ARG A 2 -20.61 28.10 -5.87
C ARG A 2 -20.62 27.48 -4.46
N GLN A 3 -21.31 26.36 -4.30
CA GLN A 3 -21.54 25.79 -2.97
C GLN A 3 -20.30 25.03 -2.53
N SER A 4 -19.83 25.28 -1.31
CA SER A 4 -18.86 24.39 -0.67
C SER A 4 -19.53 23.04 -0.48
N THR A 5 -18.96 22.00 -1.08
CA THR A 5 -19.44 20.62 -0.94
C THR A 5 -18.34 19.81 -0.27
N GLY A 6 -18.70 18.99 0.70
CA GLY A 6 -17.79 18.07 1.38
C GLY A 6 -18.18 16.63 1.10
N GLY A 7 -17.20 15.75 0.99
CA GLY A 7 -17.38 14.31 0.86
C GLY A 7 -16.55 13.55 1.89
N SER A 8 -17.03 12.41 2.35
CA SER A 8 -16.25 11.47 3.15
C SER A 8 -16.36 10.08 2.56
N SER A 9 -15.27 9.32 2.53
CA SER A 9 -15.24 7.94 2.07
C SER A 9 -14.67 7.03 3.14
N THR A 10 -15.14 5.79 3.16
CA THR A 10 -14.55 4.71 3.97
C THR A 10 -14.60 3.42 3.18
N SER A 11 -13.54 2.63 3.21
CA SER A 11 -13.50 1.33 2.57
C SER A 11 -12.78 0.30 3.45
N ASN A 12 -13.13 -0.97 3.26
CA ASN A 12 -12.53 -2.11 3.97
C ASN A 12 -12.35 -3.27 3.00
N ALA A 13 -11.24 -3.98 3.10
CA ALA A 13 -10.94 -5.15 2.30
C ALA A 13 -10.24 -6.23 3.12
N THR A 14 -10.43 -7.49 2.74
CA THR A 14 -9.70 -8.62 3.30
C THR A 14 -9.28 -9.53 2.17
N ALA A 15 -8.00 -9.91 2.14
CA ALA A 15 -7.46 -10.82 1.15
C ALA A 15 -6.71 -11.97 1.84
N ARG A 16 -6.68 -13.11 1.16
CA ARG A 16 -5.90 -14.29 1.57
C ARG A 16 -5.11 -14.78 0.38
N ALA A 17 -3.81 -14.96 0.55
CA ALA A 17 -2.91 -15.47 -0.46
C ALA A 17 -2.37 -16.84 -0.02
N PHE A 18 -2.38 -17.80 -0.94
CA PHE A 18 -1.71 -19.07 -0.76
C PHE A 18 -0.52 -19.12 -1.71
N GLN A 19 0.68 -18.78 -1.21
CA GLN A 19 1.91 -19.02 -1.96
C GLN A 19 2.46 -20.40 -1.61
N GLY A 20 1.94 -21.42 -2.30
CA GLY A 20 2.55 -22.74 -2.30
C GLY A 20 3.75 -22.77 -3.27
N PRO A 21 4.85 -23.45 -2.93
CA PRO A 21 5.93 -23.72 -3.88
C PRO A 21 5.42 -24.34 -5.19
N PRO A 22 6.11 -24.10 -6.32
CA PRO A 22 6.15 -25.09 -7.39
C PRO A 22 6.62 -26.43 -6.81
N GLN A 23 6.07 -27.53 -7.30
CA GLN A 23 6.43 -28.92 -6.93
C GLN A 23 7.95 -29.07 -6.73
N ALA A 24 8.41 -29.99 -5.88
CA ALA A 24 9.84 -30.19 -5.64
C ALA A 24 10.59 -30.50 -6.96
N VAL A 25 11.20 -29.48 -7.58
CA VAL A 25 11.97 -29.63 -8.81
C VAL A 25 13.43 -29.81 -8.43
N ARG A 26 13.92 -31.04 -8.64
CA ARG A 26 15.33 -31.38 -8.50
C ARG A 26 16.05 -31.07 -9.81
N LEU A 27 16.74 -29.95 -9.85
CA LEU A 27 17.55 -29.54 -11.01
C LEU A 27 19.03 -29.94 -10.77
N PRO A 28 19.67 -30.71 -11.67
CA PRO A 28 21.08 -31.04 -11.54
C PRO A 28 21.94 -29.76 -11.45
N GLY A 29 22.73 -29.63 -10.38
CA GLY A 29 23.63 -28.47 -10.17
C GLY A 29 22.96 -27.19 -9.65
N ARG A 30 21.69 -27.21 -9.20
CA ARG A 30 20.98 -26.04 -8.64
C ARG A 30 20.30 -26.34 -7.31
N THR A 31 19.99 -25.29 -6.55
CA THR A 31 19.27 -25.34 -5.26
C THR A 31 17.93 -26.08 -5.40
N ASN A 32 17.72 -27.11 -4.57
CA ASN A 32 16.46 -27.86 -4.56
C ASN A 32 15.35 -27.05 -3.88
N TYR A 33 14.16 -26.97 -4.48
CA TYR A 33 13.00 -26.35 -3.85
C TYR A 33 12.22 -27.37 -3.03
N VAL A 34 11.96 -27.08 -1.75
CA VAL A 34 11.24 -27.97 -0.84
C VAL A 34 9.99 -27.27 -0.30
N ARG A 35 8.86 -27.97 -0.37
CA ARG A 35 7.59 -27.50 0.20
C ARG A 35 7.64 -27.53 1.71
N ASN A 36 7.15 -26.45 2.32
CA ASN A 36 6.84 -26.41 3.74
C ASN A 36 5.35 -26.72 3.92
N PRO A 37 4.97 -27.92 4.45
CA PRO A 37 3.58 -28.27 4.68
C PRO A 37 2.93 -27.49 5.84
N ASN A 38 3.74 -26.82 6.68
CA ASN A 38 3.28 -26.03 7.82
C ASN A 38 3.04 -24.55 7.47
N LEU A 39 2.94 -24.22 6.17
CA LEU A 39 2.64 -22.86 5.75
C LEU A 39 1.20 -22.50 6.08
N GLU A 40 1.04 -21.44 6.84
CA GLU A 40 -0.26 -20.79 7.04
C GLU A 40 -0.51 -19.82 5.87
N PRO A 41 -1.77 -19.68 5.40
CA PRO A 41 -2.09 -18.71 4.36
C PRO A 41 -1.79 -17.28 4.82
N GLU A 42 -1.10 -16.50 3.98
CA GLU A 42 -0.89 -15.07 4.25
C GLU A 42 -2.25 -14.37 4.20
N THR A 43 -2.59 -13.60 5.23
CA THR A 43 -3.83 -12.81 5.25
C THR A 43 -3.52 -11.33 5.34
N SER A 44 -4.35 -10.51 4.69
CA SER A 44 -4.27 -9.06 4.82
C SER A 44 -5.63 -8.47 5.06
N ARG A 45 -5.66 -7.45 5.93
CA ARG A 45 -6.85 -6.65 6.22
C ARG A 45 -6.51 -5.19 6.04
N SER A 46 -7.26 -4.53 5.18
CA SER A 46 -7.06 -3.13 4.82
C SER A 46 -8.30 -2.33 5.14
N TRP A 47 -8.11 -1.10 5.59
CA TRP A 47 -9.15 -0.09 5.67
C TRP A 47 -8.59 1.27 5.29
N ASP A 48 -9.46 2.12 4.74
CA ASP A 48 -9.13 3.49 4.38
C ASP A 48 -10.28 4.43 4.74
N VAL A 49 -9.92 5.68 5.00
CA VAL A 49 -10.85 6.79 5.24
C VAL A 49 -10.35 8.02 4.51
N GLY A 50 -11.28 8.74 3.88
CA GLY A 50 -10.99 9.94 3.12
C GLY A 50 -11.95 11.08 3.43
N ILE A 51 -11.44 12.30 3.29
CA ILE A 51 -12.22 13.54 3.34
C ILE A 51 -11.84 14.37 2.13
N ASP A 52 -12.87 14.81 1.41
CA ASP A 52 -12.78 15.70 0.27
C ASP A 52 -13.46 17.03 0.62
N VAL A 53 -12.73 18.13 0.43
CA VAL A 53 -13.22 19.49 0.63
C VAL A 53 -13.14 20.23 -0.70
N PHE A 54 -14.31 20.66 -1.18
CA PHE A 54 -14.44 21.49 -2.37
C PHE A 54 -14.91 22.88 -1.97
N HIS A 55 -14.15 23.91 -2.36
CA HIS A 55 -14.52 25.29 -2.10
C HIS A 55 -13.99 26.19 -3.20
N ASP A 56 -14.91 26.76 -3.98
CA ASP A 56 -14.69 27.76 -5.04
C ASP A 56 -13.43 27.54 -5.90
N ASP A 57 -12.27 28.00 -5.44
CA ASP A 57 -10.98 27.94 -6.15
C ASP A 57 -10.06 26.80 -5.71
N PHE A 58 -10.38 26.06 -4.65
CA PHE A 58 -9.55 24.98 -4.14
C PHE A 58 -10.29 23.66 -3.98
N THR A 59 -9.55 22.57 -4.23
CA THR A 59 -9.93 21.21 -3.89
C THR A 59 -8.84 20.58 -3.04
N LEU A 60 -9.20 20.10 -1.86
CA LEU A 60 -8.33 19.36 -0.96
C LEU A 60 -8.88 17.96 -0.76
N LYS A 61 -8.06 16.95 -0.96
CA LYS A 61 -8.35 15.56 -0.64
C LYS A 61 -7.33 15.03 0.34
N LEU A 62 -7.80 14.45 1.42
CA LEU A 62 -6.98 13.85 2.47
C LEU A 62 -7.46 12.43 2.70
N GLY A 63 -6.53 11.48 2.66
CA GLY A 63 -6.78 10.07 2.93
C GLY A 63 -5.85 9.54 4.00
N TYR A 64 -6.35 8.61 4.81
CA TYR A 64 -5.54 7.74 5.65
C TYR A 64 -5.88 6.30 5.30
N PHE A 65 -4.83 5.48 5.12
CA PHE A 65 -4.99 4.05 4.88
C PHE A 65 -4.18 3.27 5.90
N HIS A 66 -4.65 2.06 6.20
CA HIS A 66 -4.01 1.13 7.11
C HIS A 66 -4.23 -0.29 6.61
N THR A 67 -3.16 -1.07 6.53
CA THR A 67 -3.18 -2.47 6.16
C THR A 67 -2.31 -3.27 7.11
N ASP A 68 -2.91 -4.28 7.73
CA ASP A 68 -2.20 -5.32 8.47
C ASP A 68 -2.03 -6.55 7.58
N PHE A 69 -0.82 -7.13 7.61
CA PHE A 69 -0.44 -8.37 6.97
C PHE A 69 -0.07 -9.36 8.07
N GLU A 70 -0.66 -10.54 8.02
CA GLU A 70 -0.38 -11.66 8.92
C GLU A 70 0.24 -12.82 8.13
N ASP A 71 1.20 -13.49 8.76
CA ASP A 71 1.84 -14.71 8.26
C ASP A 71 2.49 -14.55 6.88
N LYS A 72 3.20 -13.44 6.70
CA LYS A 72 3.82 -13.09 5.43
C LYS A 72 4.79 -14.19 4.96
N ILE A 73 4.59 -14.75 3.77
CA ILE A 73 5.40 -15.87 3.30
C ILE A 73 6.70 -15.34 2.66
N VAL A 74 7.86 -15.73 3.18
CA VAL A 74 9.18 -15.38 2.62
C VAL A 74 9.95 -16.63 2.22
N SER A 75 10.87 -16.48 1.25
CA SER A 75 11.75 -17.58 0.88
C SER A 75 12.92 -17.70 1.86
N ALA A 76 13.10 -18.87 2.46
CA ALA A 76 14.19 -19.20 3.36
C ALA A 76 15.16 -20.19 2.70
N MET A 77 16.42 -20.17 3.14
CA MET A 77 17.45 -21.11 2.69
C MET A 77 17.75 -22.08 3.82
N GLY A 78 17.73 -23.38 3.52
CA GLY A 78 17.94 -24.44 4.50
C GLY A 78 18.87 -25.52 3.98
N THR A 79 19.03 -26.59 4.76
CA THR A 79 19.82 -27.76 4.36
C THR A 79 19.02 -29.03 4.62
N LEU A 80 18.91 -29.91 3.63
CA LEU A 80 18.27 -31.22 3.76
C LEU A 80 19.26 -32.31 3.34
N GLY A 81 19.64 -33.17 4.27
CA GLY A 81 20.63 -34.22 4.02
C GLY A 81 21.98 -33.69 3.51
N GLY A 82 22.44 -32.55 4.02
CA GLY A 82 23.69 -31.90 3.63
C GLY A 82 23.64 -31.08 2.32
N ASN A 83 22.51 -31.07 1.61
CA ASN A 83 22.34 -30.29 0.37
C ASN A 83 21.59 -28.97 0.64
N PRO A 84 22.00 -27.84 0.02
CA PRO A 84 21.28 -26.58 0.14
C PRO A 84 19.91 -26.69 -0.52
N ILE A 85 18.89 -26.23 0.20
CA ILE A 85 17.51 -26.18 -0.25
C ILE A 85 16.95 -24.77 -0.12
N ARG A 86 15.94 -24.46 -0.93
CA ARG A 86 15.13 -23.26 -0.82
C ARG A 86 13.73 -23.69 -0.40
N THR A 87 13.25 -23.10 0.69
CA THR A 87 11.93 -23.34 1.25
C THR A 87 11.22 -22.01 1.52
N TRP A 88 10.03 -22.06 2.09
CA TRP A 88 9.23 -20.89 2.42
C TRP A 88 8.78 -20.99 3.88
N GLU A 89 8.74 -19.86 4.57
CA GLU A 89 8.31 -19.75 5.97
C GLU A 89 7.41 -18.53 6.15
N ASN A 90 6.50 -18.60 7.11
CA ASN A 90 5.73 -17.45 7.56
C ASN A 90 6.66 -16.56 8.42
N HIS A 91 6.88 -15.33 7.98
CA HIS A 91 7.83 -14.37 8.54
C HIS A 91 7.10 -13.21 9.22
N GLY A 92 6.24 -13.60 10.16
CA GLY A 92 5.54 -12.70 11.07
C GLY A 92 4.63 -11.68 10.39
N ASN A 93 4.31 -10.62 11.14
CA ASN A 93 3.28 -9.66 10.77
C ASN A 93 3.90 -8.34 10.32
N ALA A 94 3.32 -7.72 9.30
CA ALA A 94 3.73 -6.41 8.82
C ALA A 94 2.53 -5.47 8.81
N MET A 95 2.80 -4.19 9.03
CA MET A 95 1.79 -3.14 8.95
C MET A 95 2.27 -2.05 8.02
N ILE A 96 1.41 -1.62 7.11
CA ILE A 96 1.60 -0.45 6.26
C ILE A 96 0.47 0.52 6.55
N ALA A 97 0.79 1.75 6.90
CA ALA A 97 -0.19 2.82 7.01
C ALA A 97 0.37 4.11 6.45
N GLY A 98 -0.47 5.07 6.09
CA GLY A 98 0.00 6.31 5.51
C GLY A 98 -1.07 7.34 5.30
N PHE A 99 -0.60 8.54 4.97
CA PHE A 99 -1.43 9.67 4.59
C PHE A 99 -1.23 9.98 3.11
N GLU A 100 -2.33 10.33 2.46
CA GLU A 100 -2.36 10.76 1.06
C GLU A 100 -3.01 12.13 1.00
N MET A 101 -2.35 13.09 0.36
CA MET A 101 -2.84 14.44 0.21
C MET A 101 -2.78 14.87 -1.25
N ASN A 102 -3.89 15.40 -1.72
CA ASN A 102 -3.99 16.05 -3.02
C ASN A 102 -4.57 17.46 -2.85
N LEU A 103 -3.88 18.46 -3.42
CA LEU A 103 -4.30 19.86 -3.42
C LEU A 103 -4.31 20.40 -4.85
N GLU A 104 -5.47 20.88 -5.27
CA GLU A 104 -5.67 21.61 -6.52
C GLU A 104 -6.11 23.04 -6.19
N TRP A 105 -5.48 24.02 -6.83
CA TRP A 105 -5.84 25.43 -6.66
C TRP A 105 -5.90 26.14 -8.03
N TRP A 106 -7.03 26.81 -8.28
CA TRP A 106 -7.24 27.70 -9.41
C TRP A 106 -6.77 29.11 -9.04
N MET A 107 -5.63 29.54 -9.58
CA MET A 107 -5.03 30.85 -9.27
C MET A 107 -5.62 32.01 -10.11
N GLY A 108 -6.64 31.74 -10.93
CA GLY A 108 -7.20 32.71 -11.88
C GLY A 108 -8.07 33.80 -11.26
N GLU A 109 -8.69 33.55 -10.09
CA GLU A 109 -9.64 34.51 -9.46
C GLU A 109 -9.05 35.23 -8.22
N THR A 110 -7.97 34.73 -7.61
CA THR A 110 -7.42 35.29 -6.35
C THR A 110 -6.54 36.54 -6.54
N PHE A 111 -5.95 36.74 -7.73
CA PHE A 111 -5.16 37.93 -8.05
C PHE A 111 -5.87 38.75 -9.13
N ASN A 112 -6.53 39.84 -8.71
CA ASN A 112 -7.21 40.81 -9.58
C ASN A 112 -6.20 41.64 -10.40
N TRP A 113 -5.49 40.99 -11.33
CA TRP A 113 -4.54 41.63 -12.22
C TRP A 113 -5.32 42.36 -13.34
N PRO A 114 -5.05 43.63 -13.67
CA PRO A 114 -5.84 44.42 -14.63
C PRO A 114 -5.55 44.05 -16.10
N VAL A 115 -5.14 42.81 -16.36
CA VAL A 115 -4.95 42.28 -17.71
C VAL A 115 -5.93 41.12 -17.86
N ASP A 116 -6.86 41.26 -18.79
CA ASP A 116 -7.70 40.16 -19.30
C ASP A 116 -6.81 39.13 -20.00
N VAL A 117 -6.17 38.26 -19.21
CA VAL A 117 -5.61 37.02 -19.71
C VAL A 117 -6.50 35.91 -19.22
N ASN A 118 -7.35 35.38 -20.10
CA ASN A 118 -8.08 34.14 -19.87
C ASN A 118 -7.09 32.97 -19.92
N LEU A 119 -6.24 32.87 -18.90
CA LEU A 119 -5.40 31.73 -18.65
C LEU A 119 -6.10 30.89 -17.60
N ARG A 120 -6.69 29.78 -18.03
CA ARG A 120 -7.07 28.66 -17.15
C ARG A 120 -5.80 27.99 -16.62
N ASN A 121 -5.00 28.72 -15.85
CA ASN A 121 -3.83 28.18 -15.16
C ASN A 121 -4.31 27.52 -13.87
N VAL A 122 -4.57 26.21 -13.95
CA VAL A 122 -4.73 25.38 -12.75
C VAL A 122 -3.34 25.04 -12.25
N ALA A 123 -3.00 25.51 -11.05
CA ALA A 123 -1.81 25.06 -10.36
C ALA A 123 -2.15 23.74 -9.65
N LYS A 124 -1.75 22.63 -10.27
CA LYS A 124 -1.86 21.31 -9.65
C LYS A 124 -0.59 21.03 -8.88
N ILE A 125 -0.70 20.94 -7.56
CA ILE A 125 0.40 20.42 -6.74
C ILE A 125 0.39 18.89 -6.91
N PRO A 126 1.54 18.25 -7.18
CA PRO A 126 1.59 16.81 -7.31
C PRO A 126 1.10 16.14 -6.03
N GLU A 127 0.49 14.98 -6.19
CA GLU A 127 0.04 14.17 -5.06
C GLU A 127 1.19 13.86 -4.12
N ILE A 128 1.02 14.16 -2.85
CA ILE A 128 2.00 13.85 -1.80
C ILE A 128 1.47 12.64 -1.04
N ARG A 129 2.17 11.51 -1.19
CA ARG A 129 1.90 10.29 -0.41
C ARG A 129 3.03 10.06 0.57
N VAL A 130 2.70 9.91 1.84
CA VAL A 130 3.65 9.60 2.90
C VAL A 130 3.31 8.25 3.49
N TYR A 131 4.24 7.31 3.36
CA TYR A 131 4.09 5.93 3.80
C TYR A 131 4.86 5.69 5.10
N PHE A 132 4.21 5.03 6.05
CA PHE A 132 4.82 4.46 7.24
C PHE A 132 4.76 2.94 7.14
N LEU A 133 5.93 2.33 6.97
CA LEU A 133 6.08 0.88 7.06
C LEU A 133 6.56 0.53 8.47
N ARG A 134 5.80 -0.31 9.17
CA ARG A 134 6.19 -0.89 10.45
C ARG A 134 6.20 -2.40 10.34
N ILE A 135 7.39 -3.00 10.35
CA ILE A 135 7.56 -4.46 10.43
C ILE A 135 7.46 -4.86 11.90
N LYS A 136 6.51 -5.74 12.24
CA LYS A 136 6.40 -6.32 13.58
C LYS A 136 7.00 -7.74 13.51
N ASN A 137 8.29 -7.85 13.79
CA ASN A 137 8.92 -9.16 13.96
C ASN A 137 8.36 -9.84 15.22
N TYR A 138 7.35 -10.69 15.06
CA TYR A 138 7.03 -11.70 16.06
C TYR A 138 7.94 -12.90 15.83
N ARG A 139 8.62 -13.33 16.88
CA ARG A 139 9.68 -14.33 16.84
C ARG A 139 9.13 -15.68 17.34
N LEU A 140 9.30 -16.71 16.52
CA LEU A 140 9.56 -18.13 16.81
C LEU A 140 8.90 -18.73 18.06
N LEU A 141 7.90 -19.60 17.84
CA LEU A 141 7.74 -20.82 18.62
C LEU A 141 8.14 -22.01 17.75
#